data_AF-H6WR10-F1
#
_entry.id   AF-H6WR10-F1
#
_cell.length_a   1.000
_cell.length_b   1.000
_cell.length_c   1.000
_cell.angle_alpha   90.00
_cell.angle_beta   90.00
_cell.angle_gamma   90.00
#
_symmetry.space_group_name_H-M   'P 1'
#
loop_
_entity.id
_entity.type
_entity.pdbx_description
1 polymer ?
#
loop_
_entity_poly.entity_id
_entity_poly.type
_entity_poly.pdbx_seq_one_letter_code
_entity_poly.pdbx_strand_id
1 'polypeptide(L)'
;GFQRHGLHFFSFSLPAGVPLPLAPFLVLLELIPHCFRALSSGIRLFANMMAGHSSVKILSGSAWTMLFLNNILYFIGDLGPLFIVL
;
A
#
# COMPACT_ATOMS: atom_id res chain seq x y z
N GLY A 1 9.74 -0.46 26.03
CA GLY A 1 9.13 0.84 26.35
C GLY A 1 8.47 0.78 27.71
N PHE A 2 7.27 0.23 27.78
CA PHE A 2 6.47 0.06 29.01
C PHE A 2 7.23 -0.57 30.19
N GLN A 3 8.07 -1.58 29.95
CA GLN A 3 8.89 -2.23 30.99
C GLN A 3 10.11 -1.42 31.49
N ARG A 4 10.57 -0.36 30.80
CA ARG A 4 11.73 0.43 31.25
C ARG A 4 11.38 1.80 31.85
N HIS A 5 10.17 2.33 31.64
CA HIS A 5 9.79 3.65 32.18
C HIS A 5 8.42 3.71 32.89
N GLY A 6 7.72 2.57 33.08
CA GLY A 6 6.53 2.51 33.94
C GLY A 6 5.55 3.69 33.77
N LEU A 7 5.09 4.27 34.90
CA LEU A 7 4.17 5.42 34.96
C LEU A 7 4.78 6.76 34.49
N HIS A 8 6.09 6.80 34.21
CA HIS A 8 6.76 7.95 33.60
C HIS A 8 6.50 8.07 32.09
N PHE A 9 5.81 7.09 31.47
CA PHE A 9 5.25 7.25 30.11
C PHE A 9 4.12 8.28 30.05
N PHE A 10 3.36 8.47 31.13
CA PHE A 10 2.31 9.50 31.20
C PHE A 10 2.89 10.91 31.36
N SER A 11 4.10 11.05 31.91
CA SER A 11 4.77 12.34 32.06
C SER A 11 5.45 12.84 30.78
N PHE A 12 5.73 11.96 29.80
CA PHE A 12 6.20 12.36 28.47
C PHE A 12 5.05 12.75 27.51
N SER A 13 3.84 12.24 27.78
CA SER A 13 2.59 12.64 27.11
C SER A 13 2.06 14.00 27.61
N LEU A 14 2.66 14.55 28.66
CA LEU A 14 2.29 15.82 29.27
C LEU A 14 3.47 16.79 29.14
N PRO A 15 3.45 17.76 28.21
CA PRO A 15 4.38 18.88 28.28
C PRO A 15 4.21 19.57 29.65
N ALA A 16 5.33 19.82 30.32
CA ALA A 16 5.37 20.50 31.61
C ALA A 16 4.80 21.93 31.47
N GLY A 17 3.51 22.10 31.77
CA GLY A 17 2.83 23.39 31.64
C GLY A 17 1.30 23.35 31.47
N VAL A 18 0.67 22.18 31.29
CA VAL A 18 -0.78 22.09 31.06
C VAL A 18 -1.56 22.08 32.40
N PRO A 19 -2.63 22.89 32.55
CA PRO A 19 -3.46 22.93 33.74
C PRO A 19 -4.04 21.54 34.07
N LEU A 20 -3.93 21.16 35.34
CA LEU A 20 -4.25 19.83 35.90
C LEU A 20 -5.61 19.20 35.47
N PRO A 21 -6.68 19.98 35.17
CA PRO A 21 -7.94 19.41 34.68
C PRO A 21 -7.91 18.91 33.22
N LEU A 22 -7.07 19.48 32.35
CA LEU A 22 -7.03 19.11 30.92
C LEU A 22 -6.04 17.99 30.60
N ALA A 23 -5.13 17.68 31.53
CA ALA A 23 -4.14 16.62 31.40
C ALA A 23 -4.72 15.24 30.97
N PRO A 24 -5.80 14.70 31.57
CA PRO A 24 -6.33 13.38 31.17
C PRO A 24 -6.91 13.36 29.76
N PHE A 25 -7.45 14.49 29.27
CA PHE A 25 -8.01 14.59 27.92
C PHE A 25 -6.90 14.58 26.85
N LEU A 26 -5.79 15.27 27.12
CA LEU A 26 -4.62 15.30 26.23
C LEU A 26 -3.99 13.91 26.06
N VAL A 27 -3.90 13.13 27.15
CA VAL A 27 -3.34 11.78 27.07
C VAL A 27 -4.25 10.84 26.26
N LEU A 28 -5.56 10.99 26.35
CA LEU A 28 -6.50 10.23 25.52
C LEU A 28 -6.33 10.57 24.03
N LEU A 29 -6.18 11.87 23.72
CA LEU A 29 -5.84 12.37 22.38
C LEU A 29 -4.52 11.79 21.86
N GLU A 30 -3.50 11.64 22.68
CA GLU A 30 -2.16 11.15 22.28
C GLU A 30 -2.15 9.62 22.02
N LEU A 31 -2.94 8.87 22.79
CA LEU A 31 -3.02 7.41 22.69
C LEU A 31 -3.58 6.95 21.34
N ILE A 32 -4.54 7.70 20.79
CA ILE A 32 -5.22 7.39 19.54
C ILE A 32 -4.23 7.43 18.34
N PRO A 33 -3.50 8.54 18.06
CA PRO A 33 -2.43 8.60 17.07
C PRO A 33 -1.29 7.63 17.31
N HIS A 34 -0.97 7.30 18.58
CA HIS A 34 0.10 6.35 18.87
C HIS A 34 -0.21 4.96 18.32
N CYS A 35 -1.46 4.50 18.50
CA CYS A 35 -1.96 3.27 17.89
C CYS A 35 -1.98 3.37 16.35
N PHE A 36 -2.46 4.48 15.79
CA PHE A 36 -2.48 4.68 14.34
C PHE A 36 -1.08 4.75 13.71
N ARG A 37 -0.07 5.26 14.41
CA ARG A 37 1.31 5.31 13.92
C ARG A 37 1.90 3.91 13.80
N ALA A 38 1.68 3.05 14.79
CA ALA A 38 2.08 1.64 14.72
C ALA A 38 1.35 0.92 13.58
N LEU A 39 0.04 1.16 13.44
CA LEU A 39 -0.78 0.59 12.37
C LEU A 39 -0.33 1.07 10.97
N SER A 40 -0.03 2.36 10.81
CA SER A 40 0.41 2.97 9.55
C SER A 40 1.70 2.32 9.01
N SER A 41 2.61 1.91 9.89
CA SER A 41 3.82 1.20 9.48
C SER A 41 3.52 -0.15 8.84
N GLY A 42 2.54 -0.89 9.37
CA GLY A 42 2.10 -2.17 8.80
C GLY A 42 1.37 -1.99 7.46
N ILE A 43 0.45 -1.02 7.40
CA ILE A 43 -0.30 -0.69 6.17
C ILE A 43 0.67 -0.30 5.05
N ARG A 44 1.73 0.46 5.35
CA ARG A 44 2.73 0.88 4.36
C ARG A 44 3.43 -0.31 3.69
N LEU A 45 3.84 -1.30 4.48
CA LEU A 45 4.51 -2.49 3.95
C LEU A 45 3.53 -3.35 3.11
N PHE A 46 2.31 -3.54 3.62
CA PHE A 46 1.27 -4.28 2.93
C PHE A 46 0.85 -3.63 1.61
N ALA A 47 0.60 -2.32 1.62
CA ALA A 47 0.21 -1.56 0.45
C ALA A 47 1.29 -1.62 -0.65
N ASN A 48 2.57 -1.47 -0.29
CA ASN A 48 3.66 -1.57 -1.27
C ASN A 48 3.76 -2.97 -1.89
N MET A 49 3.64 -4.03 -1.09
CA MET A 49 3.72 -5.41 -1.59
C MET A 49 2.50 -5.76 -2.47
N MET A 50 1.30 -5.34 -2.06
CA MET A 50 0.05 -5.60 -2.79
C MET A 50 -0.03 -4.80 -4.10
N ALA A 51 0.39 -3.53 -4.09
CA ALA A 51 0.46 -2.70 -5.30
C ALA A 51 1.43 -3.28 -6.33
N GLY A 52 2.63 -3.69 -5.91
CA GLY A 52 3.63 -4.30 -6.80
C GLY A 52 3.12 -5.62 -7.40
N HIS A 53 2.61 -6.52 -6.56
CA HIS A 53 2.11 -7.82 -7.01
C HIS A 53 0.90 -7.69 -7.95
N SER A 54 -0.04 -6.78 -7.65
CA SER A 54 -1.19 -6.51 -8.51
C SER A 54 -0.78 -5.89 -9.85
N SER A 55 0.14 -4.92 -9.83
CA SER A 55 0.60 -4.24 -11.04
C SER A 55 1.29 -5.20 -12.01
N VAL A 56 2.16 -6.09 -11.53
CA VAL A 56 2.82 -7.10 -12.36
C VAL A 56 1.80 -8.05 -13.00
N LYS A 57 0.77 -8.45 -12.26
CA LYS A 57 -0.28 -9.35 -12.78
C LYS A 57 -1.09 -8.68 -13.90
N ILE A 58 -1.45 -7.41 -13.74
CA ILE A 58 -2.20 -6.65 -14.74
C ILE A 58 -1.34 -6.42 -15.99
N LEU A 59 -0.07 -6.03 -15.83
CA LEU A 59 0.85 -5.79 -16.94
C LEU A 59 1.13 -7.09 -17.72
N SER A 60 1.37 -8.21 -17.02
CA SER A 60 1.57 -9.51 -17.65
C SER A 60 0.33 -9.97 -18.43
N GLY A 61 -0.87 -9.78 -17.88
CA GLY A 61 -2.12 -10.11 -18.58
C GLY A 61 -2.37 -9.25 -19.80
N SER A 62 -2.02 -7.96 -19.73
CA SER A 62 -2.10 -7.02 -20.86
C SER A 62 -1.11 -7.39 -21.96
N ALA A 63 0.15 -7.65 -21.61
CA ALA A 63 1.19 -8.04 -22.56
C ALA A 63 0.86 -9.36 -23.27
N TRP A 64 0.36 -10.35 -22.52
CA TRP A 64 -0.10 -11.62 -23.09
C TRP A 64 -1.21 -11.40 -24.12
N THR A 65 -2.29 -10.70 -23.75
CA THR A 65 -3.41 -10.42 -24.67
C THR A 65 -2.95 -9.71 -25.95
N MET A 66 -2.03 -8.75 -25.83
CA MET A 66 -1.51 -7.99 -26.98
C MET A 66 -0.65 -8.86 -27.91
N LEU A 67 0.14 -9.79 -27.37
CA LEU A 67 0.93 -10.75 -28.16
C LEU A 67 0.02 -11.72 -28.94
N PHE A 68 -1.04 -12.24 -28.31
CA PHE A 68 -1.98 -13.14 -28.99
C PHE A 68 -2.75 -12.44 -30.11
N LEU A 69 -3.18 -11.19 -29.89
CA LEU A 69 -3.83 -10.38 -30.92
C LEU A 69 -2.89 -10.08 -32.10
N ASN A 70 -1.61 -9.80 -31.83
CA ASN A 70 -0.63 -9.55 -32.87
C ASN A 70 -0.35 -10.81 -33.72
N ASN A 71 -0.27 -11.98 -33.09
CA ASN A 71 -0.04 -13.24 -33.81
C ASN A 71 -1.23 -13.63 -34.70
N ILE A 72 -2.47 -13.43 -34.23
CA ILE A 72 -3.69 -13.63 -35.03
C ILE A 72 -3.76 -12.70 -36.25
N LEU A 73 -3.43 -11.42 -36.06
CA LEU A 73 -3.40 -10.45 -37.17
C LEU A 73 -2.31 -10.79 -38.20
N TYR A 74 -1.15 -11.25 -37.74
CA TYR A 74 -0.06 -11.66 -38.62
C TYR A 74 -0.42 -12.90 -39.44
N PHE A 75 -1.08 -13.89 -38.83
CA PHE A 75 -1.53 -15.11 -39.53
C PHE A 75 -2.59 -14.82 -40.59
N ILE A 76 -3.54 -13.91 -40.32
CA ILE A 76 -4.54 -13.47 -41.30
C ILE A 76 -3.89 -12.62 -42.40
N GLY A 77 -2.93 -11.76 -42.04
CA GLY A 77 -2.22 -10.88 -42.97
C GLY A 77 -1.25 -11.59 -43.91
N ASP A 78 -0.66 -12.71 -43.51
CA ASP A 78 0.21 -13.55 -44.34
C ASP A 78 -0.58 -14.51 -45.24
N LEU A 79 -1.71 -15.04 -44.75
CA LEU A 79 -2.58 -15.92 -45.54
C LEU A 79 -3.35 -15.15 -46.64
N GLY A 80 -3.62 -13.85 -46.45
CA GLY A 80 -4.35 -13.01 -47.40
C GLY A 80 -3.68 -12.85 -48.78
N PRO A 81 -2.39 -12.48 -48.84
CA PRO A 81 -1.62 -12.41 -50.09
C PRO A 81 -1.46 -13.78 -50.77
N LEU A 82 -1.33 -14.87 -50.01
CA LEU A 82 -1.22 -16.21 -50.56
C LEU A 82 -2.54 -16.70 -51.20
N PHE A 83 -3.70 -16.25 -50.72
CA PHE A 83 -5.00 -16.52 -51.35
C PHE A 83 -5.28 -15.62 -52.57
N ILE A 84 -4.64 -14.45 -52.68
CA ILE A 84 -4.76 -13.57 -53.85
C ILE A 84 -3.84 -14.00 -55.01
N VAL A 85 -2.73 -14.69 -54.69
CA VAL A 85 -1.72 -15.17 -55.65
C VAL A 85 -1.97 -16.61 -56.14
N LEU A 86 -2.72 -17.43 -55.37
CA LEU A 86 -3.17 -18.78 -55.76
C LEU A 86 -4.48 -18.72 -56.56
#